data_AF-A0A9D2U1H5-F1
#
_entry.id   AF-A0A9D2U1H5-F1
#
_cell.length_a   1.000
_cell.length_b   1.000
_cell.length_c   1.000
_cell.angle_alpha   90.00
_cell.angle_beta   90.00
_cell.angle_gamma   90.00
#
_symmetry.space_group_name_H-M   'P 1'
#
loop_
_entity.id
_entity.type
_entity.pdbx_description
1 polymer ?
#
loop_
_entity_poly.entity_id
_entity_poly.type
_entity_poly.pdbx_seq_one_letter_code
_entity_poly.pdbx_strand_id
1 'polypeptide(L)' 'MKLFRRKKEARIHDYDGWQPAMKSSICTGETAAGFLDVGGKFQEVMLVACEEDLELFCRRYGVKKEEIRHIF' A
#
# COMPACT_ATOMS: atom_id res chain seq x y z
N MET A 1 -16.63 9.75 -16.33
CA MET A 1 -15.47 10.64 -16.09
C MET A 1 -14.75 10.13 -14.85
N LYS A 2 -13.57 9.52 -15.00
CA LYS A 2 -12.80 8.94 -13.89
C LYS A 2 -12.22 10.08 -13.05
N LEU A 3 -12.89 10.45 -11.95
CA LEU A 3 -12.33 11.32 -10.91
C LEU A 3 -11.28 10.53 -10.12
N PHE A 4 -10.13 10.27 -10.74
CA PHE A 4 -8.93 9.96 -9.96
C PHE A 4 -8.48 11.28 -9.34
N ARG A 5 -9.03 11.56 -8.15
CA ARG A 5 -8.49 12.56 -7.23
C ARG A 5 -7.01 12.22 -7.10
N ARG A 6 -6.12 13.03 -7.68
CA ARG A 6 -4.67 12.88 -7.57
C ARG A 6 -4.33 12.83 -6.08
N LYS A 7 -4.28 11.63 -5.48
CA LYS A 7 -3.62 11.40 -4.19
C LYS A 7 -2.20 11.90 -4.45
N LYS A 8 -1.73 12.87 -3.66
CA LYS A 8 -0.33 13.30 -3.66
C LYS A 8 0.51 12.04 -3.78
N GLU A 9 1.43 11.99 -4.76
CA GLU A 9 2.48 10.98 -4.76
C GLU A 9 3.18 11.10 -3.41
N ALA A 10 2.84 10.19 -2.51
CA ALA A 10 3.43 10.16 -1.19
C ALA A 10 4.87 9.75 -1.38
N ARG A 11 5.77 10.63 -0.94
CA ARG A 11 7.20 10.40 -1.05
C ARG A 11 7.56 9.27 -0.10
N ILE A 12 8.63 8.57 -0.42
CA ILE A 12 9.12 7.44 0.39
C ILE A 12 9.34 7.87 1.85
N HIS A 13 9.73 9.12 2.09
CA HIS A 13 9.94 9.71 3.42
C HIS A 13 8.66 9.93 4.24
N ASP A 14 7.48 9.96 3.63
CA ASP A 14 6.23 10.23 4.36
C ASP A 14 5.78 9.05 5.25
N TYR A 15 6.43 7.89 5.11
CA TYR A 15 6.09 6.62 5.79
C TYR A 15 7.17 6.13 6.75
N ASP A 16 8.10 7.00 7.14
CA ASP A 16 9.10 6.67 8.15
C ASP A 16 8.40 6.28 9.47
N GLY A 17 8.68 5.08 9.97
CA GLY A 17 8.05 4.51 11.16
C GLY A 17 6.66 3.87 10.94
N TRP A 18 6.12 3.86 9.72
CA TRP A 18 4.85 3.19 9.43
C TRP A 18 5.09 1.74 9.00
N GLN A 19 4.16 0.84 9.34
CA GLN A 19 4.27 -0.57 8.98
C GLN A 19 3.70 -0.80 7.58
N PRO A 20 4.45 -1.42 6.64
CA PRO A 20 3.88 -1.74 5.35
C PRO A 20 2.78 -2.79 5.49
N ALA A 21 1.66 -2.57 4.81
CA ALA A 21 0.51 -3.46 4.89
C ALA A 21 -0.21 -3.57 3.55
N MET A 22 -0.88 -4.71 3.34
CA MET A 22 -1.73 -4.96 2.19
C MET A 22 -3.15 -5.20 2.65
N LYS A 23 -4.09 -4.41 2.11
CA LYS A 23 -5.52 -4.52 2.37
C LYS A 23 -6.23 -5.16 1.20
N SER A 24 -6.87 -6.30 1.42
CA SER A 24 -7.63 -6.98 0.36
C SER A 24 -9.12 -6.72 0.51
N SER A 25 -9.77 -6.15 -0.51
CA SER A 25 -11.20 -5.90 -0.46
C SER A 25 -11.98 -7.18 -0.66
N ILE A 26 -12.72 -7.60 0.37
CA ILE A 26 -13.57 -8.81 0.31
C ILE A 26 -14.67 -8.72 -0.75
N CYS A 27 -15.07 -7.51 -1.14
CA CYS A 27 -16.18 -7.29 -2.07
C CYS A 27 -15.75 -7.28 -3.54
N THR A 28 -14.53 -6.81 -3.85
CA THR A 28 -14.05 -6.64 -5.23
C THR A 28 -12.87 -7.53 -5.59
N GLY A 29 -12.22 -8.14 -4.59
CA GLY A 29 -11.01 -8.94 -4.79
C GLY A 29 -9.75 -8.10 -5.05
N GLU A 30 -9.85 -6.77 -4.99
CA GLU A 30 -8.72 -5.86 -5.21
C GLU A 30 -7.87 -5.74 -3.95
N THR A 31 -6.56 -5.94 -4.08
CA THR A 31 -5.60 -5.71 -3.00
C THR A 31 -4.95 -4.34 -3.18
N ALA A 32 -4.85 -3.58 -2.09
CA ALA A 32 -4.14 -2.31 -2.04
C ALA A 32 -2.94 -2.44 -1.11
N ALA A 33 -1.74 -2.12 -1.61
CA ALA A 33 -0.56 -1.92 -0.78
C ALA A 33 -0.52 -0.50 -0.23
N GLY A 34 -0.06 -0.39 1.00
CA GLY A 34 -0.02 0.84 1.73
C GLY A 34 0.78 0.73 3.01
N PHE A 35 0.58 1.72 3.86
CA PHE A 35 1.25 1.82 5.14
C PHE A 35 0.22 2.00 6.24
N LEU A 36 0.42 1.32 7.36
CA LEU A 36 -0.37 1.42 8.56
C LEU A 36 0.39 2.26 9.59
N ASP A 37 -0.21 3.37 9.98
CA ASP A 37 0.30 4.20 11.07
C ASP A 37 0.13 3.54 12.44
N VAL A 38 0.88 4.00 13.44
CA VAL A 38 0.72 3.60 14.84
C VAL A 38 -0.68 3.87 15.39
N GLY A 39 -1.39 4.86 14.85
CA GLY A 39 -2.80 5.16 15.16
C GLY A 39 -3.81 4.23 14.48
N GLY A 40 -3.37 3.22 13.72
CA GLY A 40 -4.24 2.28 13.02
C GLY A 40 -4.84 2.81 11.72
N LYS A 41 -4.36 3.95 11.22
CA LYS A 41 -4.79 4.52 9.94
C LYS A 41 -4.03 3.85 8.80
N PHE A 42 -4.75 3.15 7.93
CA PHE A 42 -4.18 2.59 6.70
C PHE A 42 -4.22 3.61 5.57
N GLN A 43 -3.06 3.89 4.99
CA GLN A 43 -2.90 4.77 3.85
C GLN A 43 -2.58 3.94 2.61
N GLU A 44 -3.57 3.76 1.73
CA GLU A 44 -3.36 3.08 0.46
C GLU A 44 -2.53 3.96 -0.48
N VAL A 45 -1.43 3.40 -0.99
CA VAL A 45 -0.49 4.09 -1.89
C VAL A 45 -0.47 3.48 -3.28
N MET A 46 -0.77 2.19 -3.40
CA MET A 46 -0.71 1.45 -4.65
C MET A 46 -1.73 0.32 -4.68
N LEU A 47 -2.32 0.07 -5.85
CA LEU A 47 -3.12 -1.15 -6.09
C LEU A 47 -2.17 -2.27 -6.50
N VAL A 48 -2.40 -3.45 -5.94
CA VAL A 48 -1.65 -4.68 -6.20
C VAL A 48 -2.62 -5.68 -6.80
N ALA A 49 -2.51 -5.90 -8.11
CA ALA A 49 -3.31 -6.89 -8.82
C ALA A 49 -2.49 -8.16 -9.11
N CYS A 50 -1.17 -8.03 -9.27
CA CYS A 50 -0.26 -9.15 -9.49
C CYS A 50 1.00 -9.06 -8.62
N GLU A 51 1.82 -10.12 -8.67
CA GLU A 51 3.08 -10.15 -7.92
C GLU A 51 4.08 -9.08 -8.40
N GLU A 52 4.01 -8.67 -9.67
CA GLU A 52 4.86 -7.60 -10.21
C GLU A 52 4.54 -6.24 -9.56
N ASP A 53 3.26 -5.96 -9.27
CA ASP A 53 2.86 -4.75 -8.53
C ASP A 53 3.41 -4.76 -7.11
N LEU A 54 3.40 -5.94 -6.47
CA LEU A 54 3.98 -6.12 -5.15
C LEU A 54 5.49 -5.91 -5.17
N GLU A 55 6.20 -6.48 -6.15
CA GLU A 55 7.63 -6.22 -6.32
C GLU A 55 7.93 -4.75 -6.57
N LEU A 56 7.08 -4.07 -7.35
CA LEU A 56 7.21 -2.65 -7.60
C LEU A 56 7.02 -1.83 -6.31
N PHE A 57 6.05 -2.19 -5.46
CA PHE A 57 5.88 -1.59 -4.14
C PHE A 57 7.11 -1.81 -3.25
N CYS A 58 7.62 -3.05 -3.18
CA CYS A 58 8.83 -3.40 -2.44
C CYS A 58 10.03 -2.59 -2.91
N ARG A 59 10.27 -2.50 -4.22
CA ARG A 59 11.39 -1.73 -4.79
C ARG A 59 11.22 -0.23 -4.61
N ARG A 60 9.99 0.29 -4.76
CA ARG A 60 9.70 1.73 -4.66
C ARG A 60 9.90 2.25 -3.24
N TYR A 61 9.49 1.47 -2.23
CA TYR A 61 9.54 1.91 -0.84
C TYR A 61 10.63 1.22 -0.02
N GLY A 62 11.44 0.35 -0.63
CA GLY A 62 12.50 -0.38 0.06
C GLY A 62 12.00 -1.39 1.10
N VAL A 63 10.74 -1.83 0.98
CA VAL A 63 10.11 -2.76 1.92
C VAL A 63 10.31 -4.19 1.46
N LYS A 64 10.47 -5.11 2.41
CA LYS A 64 10.57 -6.55 2.12
C LYS A 64 9.19 -7.18 2.16
N LYS A 65 8.95 -8.17 1.30
CA LYS A 65 7.69 -8.94 1.27
C LYS A 65 7.31 -9.51 2.64
N GLU A 66 8.31 -9.89 3.44
CA GLU A 66 8.16 -10.45 4.78
C GLU A 66 7.68 -9.45 5.83
N GLU A 67 7.94 -8.15 5.64
CA GLU A 67 7.48 -7.10 6.56
C GLU A 67 6.06 -6.64 6.25
N ILE A 68 5.54 -6.99 5.06
CA ILE A 68 4.21 -6.56 4.65
C ILE A 68 3.15 -7.36 5.40
N ARG A 69 2.39 -6.66 6.23
CA ARG A 69 1.28 -7.25 6.97
C ARG A 69 0.02 -7.30 6.11
N HIS A 70 -0.61 -8.47 5.99
CA HIS A 70 -1.95 -8.55 5.41
C HIS A 70 -3.02 -8.12 6.41
N ILE A 71 -3.84 -7.16 6.00
CA ILE A 71 -5.03 -6.67 6.72
C ILE A 71 -6.26 -6.87 5.82
N PHE A 72 -7.42 -7.10 6.44
CA PHE A 72 -8.67 -7.46 5.77
C PHE A 72 -9.49 -6.23 5.32
#